data_AF-A0A554VF95-F1
#
_entry.id   AF-A0A554VF95-F1
#
_cell.length_a   1.000
_cell.length_b   1.000
_cell.length_c   1.000
_cell.angle_alpha   90.00
_cell.angle_beta   90.00
_cell.angle_gamma   90.00
#
_symmetry.space_group_name_H-M   'P 1'
#
loop_
_entity.id
_entity.type
_entity.pdbx_description
1 polymer ?
#
loop_
_entity_poly.entity_id
_entity_poly.type
_entity_poly.pdbx_seq_one_letter_code
_entity_poly.pdbx_strand_id
1 'polypeptide(L)'
;MDFYKKLLLFKSINKLSYKEIGEPIQMDQAAIRMAVNRKSLRPSDEKVLTDFFDLENSGDNDSISLDKRKIEKLATESVSNWNELMQVDSFKSRFYLELTKTLNMDIDEIFSKVLKGK
;
A
#
# COMPACT_ATOMS: atom_id res chain seq x y z
N MET A 1 18.36 -6.67 1.36
CA MET A 1 17.25 -7.59 1.70
C MET A 1 17.26 -8.75 0.70
N ASP A 2 17.18 -10.01 1.14
CA ASP A 2 17.17 -11.23 0.31
C ASP A 2 15.93 -11.30 -0.61
N PHE A 3 16.03 -11.90 -1.81
CA PHE A 3 14.95 -11.99 -2.81
C PHE A 3 13.68 -12.58 -2.20
N TYR A 4 13.81 -13.72 -1.50
CA TYR A 4 12.67 -14.41 -0.88
C TYR A 4 11.98 -13.54 0.19
N LYS A 5 12.75 -12.70 0.91
CA LYS A 5 12.18 -11.75 1.87
C LYS A 5 11.40 -10.65 1.16
N LYS A 6 11.91 -10.13 0.03
CA LYS A 6 11.21 -9.15 -0.80
C LYS A 6 9.91 -9.71 -1.37
N LEU A 7 9.95 -10.94 -1.90
CA LEU A 7 8.79 -11.63 -2.45
C LEU A 7 7.69 -11.85 -1.39
N LEU A 8 8.06 -12.29 -0.18
CA LEU A 8 7.11 -12.45 0.92
C LEU A 8 6.52 -11.13 1.40
N LEU A 9 7.32 -10.06 1.41
CA LEU A 9 6.86 -8.72 1.74
C LEU A 9 5.87 -8.21 0.68
N PHE A 10 6.22 -8.30 -0.59
CA PHE A 10 5.36 -7.93 -1.72
C PHE A 10 4.03 -8.68 -1.68
N LYS A 11 4.07 -10.01 -1.48
CA LYS A 11 2.89 -10.83 -1.25
C LYS A 11 2.01 -10.29 -0.11
N SER A 12 2.62 -9.91 1.00
CA SER A 12 1.90 -9.41 2.18
C SER A 12 1.27 -8.04 1.95
N ILE A 13 1.99 -7.14 1.28
CA ILE A 13 1.53 -5.77 0.98
C ILE A 13 0.34 -5.83 0.03
N ASN A 14 0.46 -6.59 -1.06
CA ASN A 14 -0.56 -6.70 -2.10
C ASN A 14 -1.62 -7.77 -1.82
N LYS A 15 -1.58 -8.40 -0.64
CA LYS A 15 -2.50 -9.47 -0.21
C LYS A 15 -2.63 -10.63 -1.22
N LEU A 16 -1.58 -10.88 -2.00
CA LEU A 16 -1.58 -11.92 -3.03
C LEU A 16 -1.57 -13.33 -2.41
N SER A 17 -2.25 -14.23 -3.09
CA SER A 17 -2.16 -15.66 -2.88
C SER A 17 -0.88 -16.22 -3.52
N TYR A 18 -0.50 -17.43 -3.11
CA TYR A 18 0.59 -18.13 -3.78
C TYR A 18 0.26 -18.49 -5.22
N LYS A 19 -1.03 -18.64 -5.57
CA LYS A 19 -1.45 -18.89 -6.94
C LYS A 19 -1.09 -17.72 -7.85
N GLU A 20 -1.44 -16.50 -7.45
CA GLU A 20 -1.15 -15.26 -8.20
C GLU A 20 0.35 -15.01 -8.37
N ILE A 21 1.17 -15.38 -7.39
CA ILE A 21 2.64 -15.32 -7.51
C ILE A 21 3.18 -16.38 -8.47
N GLY A 22 2.54 -17.54 -8.54
CA GLY A 22 2.97 -18.65 -9.40
C GLY A 22 2.61 -18.43 -10.87
N GLU A 23 1.58 -17.64 -11.18
CA GLU A 23 1.07 -17.42 -12.53
C GLU A 23 2.14 -16.90 -13.53
N PRO A 24 2.94 -15.86 -13.23
CA PRO A 24 3.98 -15.36 -14.13
C PRO A 24 5.04 -16.39 -14.52
N ILE A 25 5.29 -17.38 -13.66
CA ILE A 25 6.28 -18.44 -13.89
C ILE A 25 5.64 -19.82 -14.14
N GLN A 26 4.32 -19.84 -14.38
CA GLN A 26 3.54 -21.05 -14.66
C GLN A 26 3.68 -22.14 -13.58
N MET A 27 3.76 -21.74 -12.31
CA MET A 27 3.77 -22.65 -11.17
C MET A 27 2.40 -22.68 -10.48
N ASP A 28 1.97 -23.88 -10.09
CA ASP A 28 0.80 -24.02 -9.22
C ASP A 28 1.08 -23.51 -7.80
N GLN A 29 0.00 -23.27 -7.05
CA GLN A 29 0.05 -22.71 -5.70
C GLN A 29 0.91 -23.53 -4.71
N ALA A 30 0.89 -24.86 -4.81
CA ALA A 30 1.65 -25.72 -3.91
C ALA A 30 3.13 -25.72 -4.27
N ALA A 31 3.45 -25.79 -5.57
CA ALA A 31 4.79 -25.75 -6.11
C ALA A 31 5.52 -24.45 -5.75
N ILE A 32 4.91 -23.29 -6.02
CA ILE A 32 5.52 -21.98 -5.66
C ILE A 32 5.67 -21.82 -4.16
N ARG A 33 4.68 -22.24 -3.35
CA ARG A 33 4.79 -22.18 -1.88
C ARG A 33 5.98 -23.00 -1.39
N MET A 34 6.18 -24.21 -1.93
CA MET A 34 7.33 -25.05 -1.59
C MET A 34 8.64 -24.44 -2.06
N ALA A 35 8.71 -23.94 -3.29
CA ALA A 35 9.91 -23.33 -3.86
C ALA A 35 10.35 -22.08 -3.09
N VAL A 36 9.40 -21.23 -2.68
CA VAL A 36 9.67 -20.04 -1.85
C VAL A 36 10.14 -20.43 -0.45
N ASN A 37 9.49 -21.41 0.19
CA ASN A 37 9.88 -21.87 1.53
C ASN A 37 11.26 -22.53 1.54
N ARG A 38 11.61 -23.28 0.49
CA ARG A 38 12.90 -23.97 0.34
C ARG A 38 13.99 -23.12 -0.28
N LYS A 39 13.67 -21.90 -0.72
CA LYS A 39 14.55 -21.01 -1.45
C LYS A 39 15.19 -21.65 -2.68
N SER A 40 14.36 -22.29 -3.50
CA SER A 40 14.81 -23.16 -4.60
C SER A 40 14.27 -22.73 -5.97
N LEU A 41 13.95 -21.45 -6.15
CA LEU A 41 13.55 -20.93 -7.46
C LEU A 41 14.77 -20.87 -8.39
N ARG A 42 14.55 -21.05 -9.69
CA ARG A 42 15.63 -20.90 -10.67
C ARG A 42 15.91 -19.40 -10.87
N PRO A 43 17.14 -19.01 -11.22
CA PRO A 43 17.46 -17.60 -11.49
C PRO A 43 16.56 -16.95 -12.56
N SER A 44 16.10 -17.73 -13.56
CA SER A 44 15.14 -17.26 -14.57
C SER A 44 13.77 -16.93 -13.96
N ASP A 45 13.31 -17.73 -13.01
CA ASP A 45 12.03 -17.54 -12.33
C ASP A 45 12.13 -16.34 -11.38
N GLU A 46 13.25 -16.19 -10.67
CA GLU A 46 13.51 -15.02 -9.82
C GLU A 46 13.51 -13.71 -10.61
N LYS A 47 14.07 -13.71 -11.83
CA LYS A 47 14.04 -12.55 -12.72
C LYS A 47 12.61 -12.18 -13.14
N VAL A 48 11.85 -13.15 -13.64
CA VAL A 48 10.44 -12.93 -14.06
C VAL A 48 9.60 -12.40 -12.90
N LEU A 49 9.76 -12.97 -11.71
CA LEU A 49 9.08 -12.50 -10.52
C LEU A 49 9.55 -11.11 -10.07
N THR A 50 10.83 -10.79 -10.22
CA THR A 50 11.35 -9.44 -9.93
C THR A 50 10.72 -8.41 -10.85
N ASP A 51 10.66 -8.69 -12.15
CA ASP A 51 10.02 -7.81 -13.13
C ASP A 51 8.52 -7.64 -12.82
N PHE A 52 7.84 -8.71 -12.38
CA PHE A 52 6.45 -8.67 -11.91
C PHE A 52 6.28 -7.79 -10.67
N PHE A 53 7.20 -7.84 -9.71
CA PHE A 53 7.17 -6.95 -8.54
C PHE A 53 7.39 -5.48 -8.93
N ASP A 54 8.33 -5.22 -9.85
CA ASP A 54 8.73 -3.87 -10.24
C ASP A 54 7.66 -3.20 -11.13
N LEU A 55 6.95 -3.97 -11.96
CA LEU A 55 5.80 -3.49 -12.73
C LEU A 55 4.61 -3.14 -11.82
N GLU A 56 4.28 -3.98 -10.85
CA GLU A 56 3.20 -3.68 -9.88
C GLU A 56 3.61 -2.59 -8.87
N ASN A 57 4.91 -2.40 -8.60
CA ASN A 57 5.42 -1.25 -7.82
C ASN A 57 5.44 0.07 -8.61
N SER A 58 5.25 0.04 -9.94
CA SER A 58 5.06 1.27 -10.72
C SER A 58 3.67 1.90 -10.55
N GLY A 59 2.77 1.25 -9.79
CA GLY A 59 1.58 1.83 -9.18
C GLY A 59 1.75 1.96 -7.67
N ASP A 60 2.14 3.16 -7.21
CA ASP A 60 2.04 3.61 -5.81
C ASP A 60 2.72 2.74 -4.73
N ASN A 61 3.93 2.23 -5.01
CA ASN A 61 4.89 1.91 -3.94
C ASN A 61 6.15 2.75 -4.11
N ASP A 62 5.90 4.05 -4.11
CA ASP A 62 6.84 5.00 -3.57
C ASP A 62 7.01 4.64 -2.08
N SER A 63 7.87 3.64 -1.82
CA SER A 63 8.70 3.60 -0.62
C SER A 63 9.61 4.82 -0.69
N ILE A 64 8.99 6.00 -0.66
CA ILE A 64 9.63 7.19 -0.22
C ILE A 64 9.98 6.83 1.22
N SER A 65 11.25 6.50 1.43
CA SER A 65 11.93 7.00 2.62
C SER A 65 11.68 8.51 2.56
N LEU A 66 10.52 8.94 3.06
CA LEU A 66 10.19 10.34 3.18
C LEU A 66 11.15 10.78 4.27
N ASP A 67 12.28 11.29 3.83
CA ASP A 67 13.14 12.13 4.64
C ASP A 67 12.20 13.03 5.44
N LYS A 68 12.39 13.06 6.76
CA LYS A 68 11.51 13.76 7.70
C LYS A 68 11.18 15.17 7.20
N ARG A 69 12.15 15.83 6.55
CA ARG A 69 11.98 17.15 5.91
C ARG A 69 10.94 17.19 4.79
N LYS A 70 10.85 16.13 3.98
CA LYS A 70 9.83 16.01 2.93
C LYS A 70 8.45 15.79 3.53
N ILE A 71 8.33 14.99 4.60
CA ILE A 71 7.05 14.84 5.34
C ILE A 71 6.62 16.19 5.90
N GLU A 72 7.52 16.89 6.59
CA GLU A 72 7.23 18.19 7.19
C GLU A 72 6.80 19.21 6.14
N LYS A 73 7.47 19.23 4.99
CA LYS A 73 7.10 20.10 3.87
C LYS A 73 5.71 19.75 3.34
N LEU A 74 5.44 18.48 3.04
CA LEU A 74 4.15 18.02 2.52
C LEU A 74 3.01 18.25 3.52
N ALA A 75 3.25 18.03 4.81
CA ALA A 75 2.28 18.29 5.87
C ALA A 75 1.97 19.79 5.96
N THR A 76 2.99 20.65 5.88
CA THR A 76 2.82 22.11 5.88
C THR A 76 2.01 22.56 4.66
N GLU A 77 2.38 22.08 3.47
CA GLU A 77 1.67 22.38 2.22
C GLU A 77 0.22 21.89 2.25
N SER A 78 -0.04 20.75 2.88
CA SER A 78 -1.41 20.21 3.03
C SER A 78 -2.28 21.10 3.93
N VAL A 79 -1.71 21.66 4.99
CA VAL A 79 -2.42 22.62 5.86
C VAL A 79 -2.62 23.95 5.14
N SER A 80 -1.60 24.44 4.43
CA SER A 80 -1.68 25.71 3.69
C SER A 80 -2.72 25.66 2.56
N ASN A 81 -2.87 24.52 1.88
CA ASN A 81 -3.79 24.35 0.76
C ASN A 81 -5.06 23.55 1.13
N TRP A 82 -5.40 23.52 2.41
CA TRP A 82 -6.49 22.69 2.95
C TRP A 82 -7.81 22.81 2.17
N ASN A 83 -8.24 24.03 1.90
CA ASN A 83 -9.53 24.29 1.24
C ASN A 83 -9.56 23.75 -0.19
N GLU A 84 -8.44 23.83 -0.92
CA GLU A 84 -8.33 23.34 -2.29
C GLU A 84 -8.25 21.81 -2.31
N LEU A 85 -7.48 21.23 -1.38
CA LEU A 85 -7.39 19.77 -1.24
C LEU A 85 -8.73 19.12 -0.89
N MET A 86 -9.53 19.78 -0.06
CA MET A 86 -10.88 19.29 0.29
C MET A 86 -11.88 19.36 -0.86
N GLN A 87 -11.56 20.00 -1.98
CA GLN A 87 -12.35 19.93 -3.21
C GLN A 87 -12.01 18.70 -4.06
N VAL A 88 -10.87 18.05 -3.82
CA VAL A 88 -10.47 16.83 -4.52
C VAL A 88 -11.16 15.63 -3.87
N ASP A 89 -12.06 14.97 -4.59
CA ASP A 89 -12.91 13.90 -4.06
C ASP A 89 -12.13 12.74 -3.43
N SER A 90 -11.02 12.34 -4.06
CA SER A 90 -10.16 11.26 -3.54
C SER A 90 -9.51 11.63 -2.21
N PHE A 91 -9.01 12.87 -2.07
CA PHE A 91 -8.43 13.38 -0.83
C PHE A 91 -9.48 13.51 0.26
N LYS A 92 -10.61 14.14 -0.05
CA LYS A 92 -11.74 14.33 0.86
C LYS A 92 -12.26 13.00 1.41
N SER A 93 -12.47 12.01 0.53
CA SER A 93 -12.91 10.67 0.92
C SER A 93 -11.91 9.99 1.84
N ARG A 94 -10.61 10.09 1.52
CA ARG A 94 -9.56 9.51 2.35
C ARG A 94 -9.47 10.17 3.71
N PHE A 95 -9.58 11.50 3.77
CA PHE A 95 -9.57 12.25 5.01
C PHE A 95 -10.71 11.82 5.94
N TYR A 96 -11.95 11.74 5.44
CA TYR A 96 -13.09 11.29 6.25
C TYR A 96 -12.95 9.84 6.73
N LEU A 97 -12.39 8.95 5.91
CA LEU A 97 -12.10 7.59 6.32
C LEU A 97 -11.09 7.54 7.47
N GLU A 98 -10.01 8.32 7.40
CA GLU A 98 -9.01 8.34 8.49
C GLU A 98 -9.55 9.03 9.75
N LEU A 99 -10.41 10.03 9.59
CA LEU A 99 -11.03 10.75 10.70
C LEU A 99 -12.02 9.87 11.48
N THR A 100 -12.86 9.10 10.77
CA THR A 100 -13.78 8.11 11.40
C THR A 100 -13.04 7.01 12.13
N LYS A 101 -11.94 6.50 11.56
CA LYS A 101 -11.05 5.54 12.25
C LYS A 101 -10.41 6.13 13.50
N THR A 102 -9.87 7.35 13.40
CA THR A 102 -9.15 8.00 14.50
C THR A 102 -10.06 8.31 15.68
N LEU A 103 -11.29 8.74 15.39
CA LEU A 103 -12.28 9.07 16.41
C LEU A 103 -13.12 7.86 16.83
N ASN A 104 -12.97 6.72 16.15
CA ASN A 104 -13.77 5.51 16.32
C ASN A 104 -15.28 5.81 16.34
N MET A 105 -15.72 6.64 15.40
CA MET A 105 -17.09 7.15 15.29
C MET A 105 -17.49 7.23 13.81
N ASP A 106 -18.79 7.11 13.55
CA ASP A 106 -19.34 7.33 12.20
C ASP A 106 -19.27 8.81 11.81
N ILE A 107 -19.14 9.09 10.52
CA ILE A 107 -19.05 10.43 9.96
C ILE A 107 -20.29 11.27 10.31
N ASP A 108 -21.47 10.64 10.34
CA ASP A 108 -22.73 11.29 10.72
C ASP A 108 -22.75 11.66 12.22
N GLU A 109 -22.18 10.81 13.07
CA GLU A 109 -22.05 11.09 14.50
C GLU A 109 -21.08 12.25 14.75
N ILE A 110 -19.99 12.29 13.98
CA ILE A 110 -18.99 13.35 14.01
C ILE A 110 -19.62 14.68 13.60
N PHE A 111 -20.31 14.73 12.46
CA PHE A 111 -20.98 15.96 12.01
C PHE A 111 -22.06 16.42 12.99
N SER A 112 -22.85 15.49 13.56
CA SER A 112 -23.84 15.80 14.60
C SER A 112 -23.18 16.45 15.83
N LYS A 113 -22.03 15.95 16.30
CA LYS A 113 -21.33 16.56 17.45
C LYS A 113 -20.72 17.92 17.12
N VAL A 114 -20.16 18.09 15.92
CA VAL A 114 -19.60 19.37 15.47
C VAL A 114 -20.69 20.43 15.32
N LEU A 115 -21.87 20.05 14.80
CA LEU A 115 -23.00 20.96 14.62
C LEU A 115 -23.73 21.28 15.94
N LYS A 116 -23.75 20.35 16.91
CA LYS A 116 -24.30 20.57 18.26
C LYS A 116 -23.36 21.34 19.19
N GLY A 117 -22.09 21.46 18.82
CA GLY A 117 -21.07 22.19 19.58
C GLY A 117 -20.91 23.67 19.23
N LYS A 118 -21.77 24.20 18.34
CA LYS A 118 -21.93 25.64 18.06
C LYS A 118 -23.21 26.15 18.69
#